data_AF-A0A1G6GSY7-F1
#
_entry.id   AF-A0A1G6GSY7-F1
#
_cell.length_a   1.000
_cell.length_b   1.000
_cell.length_c   1.000
_cell.angle_alpha   90.00
_cell.angle_beta   90.00
_cell.angle_gamma   90.00
#
_symmetry.space_group_name_H-M   'P 1'
#
loop_
_entity.id
_entity.type
_entity.pdbx_description
1 polymer ?
#
loop_
_entity_poly.entity_id
_entity_poly.type
_entity_poly.pdbx_seq_one_letter_code
_entity_poly.pdbx_strand_id
1 'polypeptide(L)' 'MSPTIVGLFTGLLLGLAWVIGGFDAFVGTALLGAIGFFVGKVSAGQIDLTQYLGGGGRRSSK' A
#
# COMPACT_ATOMS: atom_id res chain seq x y z
N MET A 1 -7.54 -9.90 6.31
CA MET A 1 -6.92 -9.75 7.65
C MET A 1 -7.62 -8.60 8.37
N SER A 2 -7.80 -8.69 9.69
CA SER A 2 -8.48 -7.62 10.45
C SER A 2 -7.71 -6.29 10.30
N PRO A 3 -8.39 -5.16 10.04
CA PRO A 3 -7.77 -3.82 9.99
C PRO A 3 -6.92 -3.50 11.22
N THR A 4 -7.31 -4.04 12.37
CA THR A 4 -6.57 -3.90 13.64
C THR A 4 -5.18 -4.54 13.58
N ILE A 5 -5.05 -5.71 12.96
CA ILE A 5 -3.76 -6.42 12.84
C ILE A 5 -2.81 -5.63 11.95
N VAL A 6 -3.33 -5.07 10.85
CA VAL A 6 -2.55 -4.24 9.93
C VAL A 6 -2.06 -2.97 10.63
N GLY A 7 -2.92 -2.30 11.39
CA GLY A 7 -2.54 -1.12 12.19
C GLY A 7 -1.49 -1.44 13.25
N LEU A 8 -1.62 -2.57 13.94
CA LEU A 8 -0.69 -2.98 14.99
C LEU A 8 0.70 -3.33 14.43
N PHE A 9 0.76 -4.08 13.33
CA PHE A 9 2.02 -4.35 12.63
C PHE A 9 2.68 -3.07 12.11
N THR A 10 1.89 -2.18 11.48
CA THR A 10 2.40 -0.92 10.95
C THR A 10 3.01 -0.06 12.06
N GLY A 11 2.30 0.09 13.19
CA GLY A 11 2.80 0.85 14.35
C GLY A 11 4.05 0.24 14.99
N LEU A 12 4.10 -1.09 15.12
CA LEU A 12 5.27 -1.80 15.66
C LEU A 12 6.51 -1.58 14.79
N LEU A 13 6.36 -1.70 13.47
CA LEU A 13 7.46 -1.48 12.52
C LEU A 13 7.95 -0.04 12.51
N LEU A 14 7.02 0.95 12.58
CA LEU A 14 7.39 2.36 12.67
C LEU A 14 8.15 2.68 13.98
N GLY A 15 7.69 2.14 15.11
CA GLY A 15 8.37 2.32 16.40
C GLY A 15 9.77 1.70 16.42
N LEU A 16 9.93 0.54 15.78
CA LEU A 16 11.24 -0.12 15.64
C LEU A 16 12.20 0.71 14.77
N ALA A 17 11.71 1.27 13.66
CA ALA A 17 12.50 2.15 12.81
C ALA A 17 12.97 3.42 13.53
N TRP A 18 12.13 3.99 14.39
CA TRP A 18 12.48 5.14 15.23
C TRP A 18 13.65 4.83 16.17
N VAL A 19 13.61 3.68 16.86
CA VAL A 19 14.63 3.30 17.85
C VAL A 19 15.97 2.97 17.20
N ILE A 20 15.97 2.30 16.04
CA ILE A 20 17.20 1.81 15.42
C ILE A 20 17.97 2.93 14.70
N GLY A 21 17.30 3.90 14.09
CA GLY A 21 17.97 4.87 13.22
C GLY A 21 17.79 6.35 13.58
N GLY A 22 17.06 6.69 14.65
CA GLY A 22 16.85 8.08 15.05
C GLY A 22 15.90 8.85 14.12
N PHE A 23 15.83 10.18 14.28
CA PHE A 23 14.84 11.03 13.61
C PHE A 23 14.94 10.95 12.07
N ASP A 24 16.15 11.00 11.52
CA ASP A 24 16.35 10.93 10.06
C ASP A 24 15.93 9.58 9.48
N ALA A 25 16.18 8.48 10.20
CA ALA A 25 15.74 7.17 9.77
C ALA A 25 14.23 6.97 9.92
N PHE A 26 13.59 7.60 10.90
CA PHE A 26 12.14 7.62 10.99
C PHE A 26 11.53 8.34 9.80
N VAL A 27 12.03 9.52 9.46
CA VAL A 27 11.56 10.28 8.29
C VAL A 27 11.81 9.49 7.00
N GLY A 28 12.98 8.86 6.86
CA GLY A 28 13.28 7.97 5.74
C GLY A 28 12.34 6.76 5.66
N THR A 29 12.03 6.13 6.79
CA THR A 29 11.11 4.98 6.86
C THR A 29 9.66 5.39 6.60
N ALA A 30 9.24 6.55 7.10
CA ALA A 30 7.91 7.11 6.82
C ALA A 30 7.76 7.46 5.32
N LEU A 31 8.80 8.03 4.71
CA LEU A 31 8.82 8.32 3.27
C LEU A 31 8.78 7.04 2.43
N LEU A 32 9.60 6.04 2.78
CA LEU A 32 9.61 4.74 2.10
C LEU A 32 8.30 3.98 2.31
N GLY A 33 7.73 4.06 3.50
CA GLY A 33 6.42 3.51 3.84
C GLY A 33 5.29 4.20 3.06
N ALA A 34 5.35 5.52 2.89
CA ALA A 34 4.41 6.27 2.06
C ALA A 34 4.52 5.87 0.59
N ILE A 35 5.74 5.70 0.06
CA ILE A 35 5.98 5.20 -1.29
C ILE A 35 5.43 3.77 -1.44
N GLY A 36 5.73 2.88 -0.49
CA GLY A 36 5.21 1.51 -0.48
C GLY A 36 3.69 1.44 -0.35
N PHE A 37 3.07 2.34 0.42
CA PHE A 37 1.62 2.49 0.51
C PHE A 37 1.03 2.95 -0.82
N PHE A 38 1.66 3.91 -1.50
CA PHE A 38 1.24 4.39 -2.81
C PHE A 38 1.34 3.29 -3.87
N VAL A 39 2.48 2.60 -3.95
CA VAL A 39 2.70 1.46 -4.86
C VAL A 39 1.75 0.31 -4.54
N GLY A 40 1.54 0.01 -3.26
CA GLY A 40 0.58 -1.00 -2.81
C GLY A 40 -0.86 -0.62 -3.17
N LYS A 41 -1.24 0.65 -3.05
CA LYS A 41 -2.55 1.17 -3.49
C LYS A 41 -2.76 1.11 -5.00
N VAL A 42 -1.70 1.36 -5.77
CA VAL A 42 -1.70 1.22 -7.24
C VAL A 42 -1.83 -0.26 -7.61
N SER A 43 -1.04 -1.14 -6.99
CA SER A 43 -1.05 -2.58 -7.26
C SER A 43 -2.30 -3.30 -6.75
N ALA A 44 -2.93 -2.79 -5.67
CA ALA A 44 -4.15 -3.35 -5.09
C ALA A 44 -5.41 -3.00 -5.92
N GLY A 45 -5.26 -2.32 -7.06
CA GLY A 45 -6.39 -2.05 -7.97
C GLY A 45 -7.40 -1.02 -7.46
N GLN A 46 -7.08 -0.28 -6.39
CA GLN A 46 -7.92 0.85 -5.95
C GLN A 46 -7.69 2.09 -6.83
N ILE A 47 -6.59 2.14 -7.59
CA ILE A 47 -6.56 2.75 -8.92
C ILE A 47 -6.88 1.61 -9.87
N ASP A 48 -8.05 1.68 -10.48
CA ASP A 48 -8.67 0.57 -11.22
C ASP A 48 -7.93 0.27 -12.55
N LEU A 49 -6.71 -0.28 -12.44
CA LEU A 49 -5.98 -0.85 -13.57
C LEU A 49 -6.63 -2.15 -14.04
N THR A 50 -7.47 -2.79 -13.21
CA THR A 50 -8.26 -3.97 -13.58
C THR A 50 -9.33 -3.61 -14.62
N GLN A 51 -9.96 -2.43 -14.50
CA GLN A 51 -10.85 -1.90 -15.54
C GLN A 51 -10.10 -1.56 -16.85
N TYR A 52 -8.82 -1.20 -16.78
CA TYR A 52 -7.99 -0.91 -17.96
C TYR A 52 -7.31 -2.14 -18.59
N LEU A 53 -7.00 -3.18 -17.79
CA LEU A 53 -6.44 -4.45 -18.28
C LEU A 53 -7.54 -5.46 -18.69
N GLY A 54 -8.79 -5.24 -18.29
CA GLY A 54 -9.98 -5.99 -18.73
C GLY A 54 -10.47 -5.59 -20.12
N GLY A 55 -9.58 -5.58 -21.10
CA GLY A 55 -9.93 -5.36 -22.51
C GLY A 55 -10.79 -6.50 -23.07
N GLY A 56 -11.92 -6.13 -23.68
CA GLY A 56 -12.41 -6.76 -24.91
C GLY A 56 -13.03 -8.16 -24.80
N GLY A 57 -14.30 -8.23 -24.38
CA GLY A 57 -15.05 -9.49 -24.29
C GLY A 57 -16.51 -9.44 -24.75
N ARG A 58 -16.79 -8.75 -25.87
CA ARG A 58 -17.87 -9.05 -26.83
C ARG A 58 -19.33 -9.25 -26.32
N ARG A 59 -20.16 -8.30 -26.77
CA ARG A 59 -21.37 -8.49 -27.61
C ARG A 59 -22.61 -9.02 -26.86
N SER A 60 -23.57 -8.15 -26.54
CA SER A 60 -24.76 -7.90 -27.36
C SER A 60 -25.36 -9.17 -27.99
N SER A 61 -26.43 -9.70 -27.39
CA SER A 61 -27.65 -10.02 -28.14
C SER A 61 -28.80 -10.36 -27.18
N LYS A 62 -29.82 -9.51 -27.26
CA LYS A 62 -31.27 -9.77 -27.26
C LYS A 62 -31.86 -10.81 -26.30
#